data_AF-A0A3D1J5N7-F1
#
_entry.id   AF-A0A3D1J5N7-F1
#
_cell.length_a   1.000
_cell.length_b   1.000
_cell.length_c   1.000
_cell.angle_alpha   90.00
_cell.angle_beta   90.00
_cell.angle_gamma   90.00
#
_symmetry.space_group_name_H-M   'P 1'
#
loop_
_entity.id
_entity.type
_entity.pdbx_description
1 polymer ?
#
loop_
_entity_poly.entity_id
_entity_poly.type
_entity_poly.pdbx_seq_one_letter_code
_entity_poly.pdbx_strand_id
1 'polypeptide(L)' 'MASFEVGRRKLPISALAPLARALTVTLEELVEQVAEKPKGKRGSVPKLQQQLDTISALPKPQQRFVMQVLDTVLAQASR' A
#
# COMPACT_ATOMS: atom_id res chain seq x y z
N MET A 1 27.51 8.86 15.39
CA MET A 1 26.75 8.02 14.44
C MET A 1 27.49 6.73 14.18
N ALA A 2 26.76 5.65 13.96
CA ALA A 2 27.32 4.34 13.63
C ALA A 2 27.90 4.34 12.20
N SER A 3 28.91 3.51 11.92
CA SER A 3 29.65 3.53 10.65
C SER A 3 28.79 3.30 9.40
N PHE A 4 27.72 2.52 9.52
CA PHE A 4 26.82 2.20 8.41
C PHE A 4 25.82 3.33 8.11
N GLU A 5 25.48 4.14 9.11
CA GLU A 5 24.55 5.27 8.94
C GLU A 5 25.18 6.40 8.15
N VAL A 6 26.50 6.63 8.34
CA VAL A 6 27.27 7.66 7.64
C VAL A 6 27.99 7.14 6.39
N GLY A 7 27.68 5.92 5.95
CA GLY A 7 28.26 5.32 4.74
C GLY A 7 29.76 5.03 4.80
N ARG A 8 30.38 5.02 5.99
CA ARG A 8 31.82 4.72 6.15
C ARG A 8 32.14 3.24 5.91
N ARG A 9 31.16 2.36 6.02
CA ARG A 9 31.28 0.92 5.74
C ARG A 9 30.11 0.44 4.89
N LYS A 10 30.39 -0.46 3.95
CA LYS A 10 29.36 -1.16 3.16
C LYS A 10 28.71 -2.26 3.99
N LEU A 11 27.40 -2.43 3.85
CA LEU A 11 26.64 -3.55 4.42
C LEU A 11 26.80 -4.81 3.54
N PRO A 12 27.00 -6.00 4.14
CA PRO A 12 26.96 -7.25 3.37
C PRO A 12 25.54 -7.53 2.88
N ILE A 13 25.42 -8.10 1.67
CA ILE A 13 24.13 -8.44 1.03
C ILE A 13 23.31 -9.40 1.90
N SER A 14 23.98 -10.33 2.60
CA SER A 14 23.33 -11.28 3.51
C SER A 14 22.62 -10.61 4.69
N ALA A 15 22.97 -9.37 5.05
CA ALA A 15 22.32 -8.63 6.13
C ALA A 15 21.05 -7.90 5.68
N LEU A 16 20.81 -7.74 4.37
CA LEU A 16 19.66 -6.96 3.87
C LEU A 16 18.31 -7.61 4.26
N ALA A 17 18.15 -8.91 4.04
CA ALA A 17 16.90 -9.60 4.37
C ALA A 17 16.60 -9.63 5.90
N PRO A 18 17.57 -9.93 6.78
CA PRO A 18 17.39 -9.78 8.22
C PRO A 18 17.00 -8.35 8.66
N LEU A 19 17.64 -7.32 8.09
CA LEU A 19 17.36 -5.92 8.41
C LEU A 19 15.96 -5.50 7.96
N ALA A 20 15.56 -5.88 6.74
CA ALA A 20 14.21 -5.62 6.24
C ALA A 20 13.14 -6.21 7.17
N ARG A 21 13.35 -7.44 7.65
CA ARG A 21 12.45 -8.08 8.64
C ARG A 21 12.44 -7.35 9.97
N ALA A 22 13.62 -7.02 10.51
CA ALA A 22 13.73 -6.33 11.81
C ALA A 22 13.08 -4.94 11.80
N LEU A 23 13.17 -4.25 10.66
CA LEU A 23 12.58 -2.92 10.46
C LEU A 23 11.14 -2.98 9.91
N THR A 24 10.63 -4.18 9.65
CA THR A 24 9.30 -4.42 9.09
C THR A 24 9.08 -3.74 7.72
N VAL A 25 10.12 -3.55 6.91
CA VAL A 25 10.07 -2.94 5.56
C VAL A 25 10.30 -4.01 4.48
N THR A 26 9.98 -3.70 3.22
CA THR A 26 10.38 -4.59 2.11
C THR A 26 11.84 -4.40 1.73
N LEU A 27 12.40 -5.34 0.95
CA LEU A 27 13.79 -5.23 0.49
C LEU A 27 13.97 -4.03 -0.45
N GLU A 28 12.97 -3.77 -1.28
CA GLU A 28 12.89 -2.62 -2.18
C GLU A 28 12.92 -1.32 -1.37
N GLU A 29 12.11 -1.23 -0.30
CA GLU A 29 12.09 -0.06 0.60
C GLU A 29 13.42 0.17 1.33
N LEU A 30 14.18 -0.90 1.60
CA LEU A 30 15.48 -0.82 2.28
C LEU A 30 16.61 -0.34 1.34
N VAL A 31 16.51 -0.63 0.05
CA VAL A 31 17.57 -0.38 -0.94
C VAL A 31 17.29 0.86 -1.80
N GLU A 32 16.03 1.20 -2.04
CA GLU A 32 15.67 2.40 -2.80
C GLU A 32 16.02 3.67 -2.00
N GLN A 33 16.85 4.53 -2.59
CA GLN A 33 17.03 5.90 -2.16
C GLN A 33 15.79 6.69 -2.55
N VAL A 34 14.78 6.67 -1.66
CA VAL A 34 13.58 7.52 -1.65
C VAL A 34 13.21 8.06 -3.03
N ALA A 35 12.63 7.22 -3.89
CA ALA A 35 11.54 7.75 -4.70
C ALA A 35 10.48 8.13 -3.67
N GLU A 36 10.10 9.41 -3.59
CA GLU A 36 9.10 9.89 -2.65
C GLU A 36 7.81 9.06 -2.80
N LYS A 37 7.69 7.98 -2.03
CA LYS A 37 6.41 7.28 -1.89
C LYS A 37 5.51 8.25 -1.13
N PRO A 38 4.29 8.54 -1.64
CA PRO A 38 3.36 9.39 -0.94
C PRO A 38 3.19 8.84 0.47
N LYS A 39 3.25 9.73 1.47
CA LYS A 39 3.07 9.44 2.90
C LYS A 39 1.65 8.90 3.19
N GLY A 40 1.34 7.73 2.66
CA GLY A 40 0.29 6.87 3.16
C GLY A 40 0.92 6.02 4.24
N LYS A 41 0.47 6.20 5.49
CA LYS A 41 0.75 5.26 6.58
C LYS A 41 0.64 3.82 6.02
N ARG A 42 1.49 2.90 6.46
CA ARG A 42 1.07 1.49 6.56
C ARG A 42 -0.12 1.44 7.53
N GLY A 43 -1.27 1.84 7.02
CA GLY A 43 -2.55 1.83 7.68
C GLY A 43 -3.29 0.57 7.26
N SER A 44 -4.36 0.27 8.01
CA SER A 44 -5.36 -0.71 7.57
C SER A 44 -5.64 -0.54 6.08
N VAL A 45 -5.88 -1.66 5.38
CA VAL A 45 -6.30 -1.68 3.96
C VAL A 45 -7.18 -0.46 3.67
N PRO A 46 -6.88 0.36 2.64
CA PRO A 46 -7.64 1.56 2.35
C PRO A 46 -9.14 1.27 2.38
N LYS A 47 -9.94 2.11 3.04
CA LYS A 47 -11.38 1.86 3.22
C LYS A 47 -12.09 1.54 1.91
N LEU A 48 -11.66 2.18 0.82
CA LEU A 48 -12.12 1.89 -0.54
C LEU A 48 -11.87 0.42 -0.93
N GLN A 49 -10.66 -0.08 -0.70
CA GLN A 49 -10.29 -1.46 -1.02
C GLN A 49 -11.09 -2.45 -0.17
N GLN A 50 -11.27 -2.19 1.13
CA GLN A 50 -12.13 -3.02 1.99
C GLN A 50 -13.58 -3.05 1.49
N GLN A 51 -14.09 -1.92 1.00
CA GLN A 51 -15.45 -1.83 0.44
C GLN A 51 -15.56 -2.60 -0.88
N LEU A 52 -14.54 -2.55 -1.75
CA LEU A 52 -14.51 -3.34 -2.98
C LEU A 52 -14.51 -4.84 -2.67
N ASP A 53 -13.70 -5.29 -1.71
CA ASP A 53 -13.66 -6.68 -1.28
C ASP A 53 -15.03 -7.12 -0.74
N THR A 54 -15.68 -6.26 0.06
CA THR A 54 -17.03 -6.51 0.58
C THR A 54 -18.06 -6.62 -0.54
N ILE A 55 -18.04 -5.71 -1.52
CA ILE A 55 -18.96 -5.74 -2.68
C ILE A 55 -18.74 -7.02 -3.49
N SER A 56 -17.48 -7.43 -3.69
CA SER A 56 -17.14 -8.63 -4.45
C SER A 56 -17.70 -9.92 -3.84
N ALA A 57 -17.86 -9.95 -2.52
CA ALA A 57 -18.41 -11.09 -1.78
C ALA A 57 -19.95 -11.14 -1.78
N LEU A 58 -20.64 -10.08 -2.22
CA LEU A 58 -22.10 -10.04 -2.26
C LEU A 58 -22.68 -10.97 -3.35
N PRO A 59 -23.92 -11.45 -3.21
CA PRO A 59 -24.64 -12.13 -4.29
C PRO A 59 -24.80 -11.24 -5.54
N LYS A 60 -24.78 -11.85 -6.74
CA LYS A 60 -24.84 -11.13 -8.03
C LYS A 60 -25.96 -10.07 -8.15
N PRO A 61 -27.19 -10.29 -7.67
CA PRO A 61 -28.23 -9.26 -7.71
C PRO A 61 -27.87 -8.01 -6.89
N GLN A 62 -27.27 -8.20 -5.71
CA GLN A 62 -26.85 -7.10 -4.83
C GLN A 62 -25.65 -6.35 -5.42
N GLN A 63 -24.69 -7.06 -6.03
CA GLN A 63 -23.59 -6.42 -6.77
C GLN A 63 -24.11 -5.47 -7.85
N ARG A 64 -25.08 -5.92 -8.66
CA ARG A 64 -25.67 -5.10 -9.75
C ARG A 64 -26.36 -3.85 -9.21
N PHE A 65 -27.09 -3.98 -8.12
CA PHE A 65 -27.73 -2.84 -7.47
C PHE A 65 -26.71 -1.80 -7.00
N VAL A 66 -25.62 -2.23 -6.33
CA VAL A 66 -24.55 -1.33 -5.89
C VAL A 66 -23.90 -0.60 -7.08
N MET A 67 -23.63 -1.31 -8.18
CA MET A 67 -23.06 -0.69 -9.38
C MET A 67 -23.98 0.38 -9.98
N GLN A 68 -25.30 0.10 -10.08
CA GLN A 68 -26.27 1.09 -10.57
C GLN A 68 -26.29 2.36 -9.72
N VAL A 69 -26.25 2.22 -8.39
CA VAL A 69 -26.20 3.39 -7.50
C VAL A 69 -24.90 4.17 -7.71
N LEU A 70 -23.74 3.51 -7.79
CA LEU A 70 -22.46 4.17 -8.06
C LEU A 70 -22.49 4.93 -9.39
N ASP A 71 -23.00 4.32 -10.45
CA ASP A 71 -23.14 4.96 -11.77
C ASP A 71 -24.00 6.22 -11.70
N THR A 72 -25.14 6.18 -10.98
CA THR A 72 -26.01 7.36 -10.82
C THR A 72 -25.33 8.50 -10.07
N VAL A 73 -24.57 8.21 -9.02
CA VAL A 73 -23.83 9.23 -8.24
C VAL A 73 -22.71 9.83 -9.08
N LEU A 74 -21.96 9.01 -9.83
CA LEU A 74 -20.90 9.47 -10.71
C LEU A 74 -21.44 10.36 -11.84
N ALA A 75 -22.59 10.00 -12.42
CA ALA A 75 -23.25 10.82 -13.44
C ALA A 75 -23.72 12.19 -12.89
N GLN A 76 -24.13 12.25 -11.62
CA GLN A 76 -24.46 13.52 -10.96
C GLN A 76 -23.22 14.38 -10.69
N ALA A 77 -22.10 13.77 -10.30
CA ALA A 77 -20.85 14.49 -10.01
C ALA A 77 -20.17 15.04 -11.28
N SER A 78 -20.45 14.46 -12.46
CA SER A 78 -19.92 14.93 -13.75
C SER A 78 -20.71 16.06 -14.40
N ARG A 79 -21.82 16.49 -13.78
CA ARG A 79 -22.71 17.56 -14.28
C ARG A 79 -22.43 18.87 -13.54
#